data_AF-A0A914Z5V2-F1
#
_entry.id   AF-A0A914Z5V2-F1
#
_cell.length_a   1.000
_cell.length_b   1.000
_cell.length_c   1.000
_cell.angle_alpha   90.00
_cell.angle_beta   90.00
_cell.angle_gamma   90.00
#
_symmetry.space_group_name_H-M   'P 1'
#
loop_
_entity.id
_entity.type
_entity.pdbx_description
1 polymer ?
#
loop_
_entity_poly.entity_id
_entity_poly.type
_entity_poly.pdbx_seq_one_letter_code
_entity_poly.pdbx_strand_id
1 'polypeptide(L)'
;MDNSQLPLQLTGEAKQADLILYARLPAQLSGSLTDPTLAFEPGALLRSKGRVIDSLDIDEIRWPLAGVKVTQRGVDGRLQAILQAHENELGDFVLHMDGAGE
;
A
#
# COMPACT_ATOMS: atom_id res chain seq x y z
N MET A 1 31.84 -0.33 -0.39
CA MET A 1 30.60 0.45 -0.29
C MET A 1 29.53 -0.51 0.17
N ASP A 2 29.07 -0.25 1.39
CA ASP A 2 28.33 -1.12 2.27
C ASP A 2 26.95 -1.42 1.70
N ASN A 3 26.73 -2.65 1.26
CA ASN A 3 25.41 -3.12 0.85
C ASN A 3 24.61 -3.47 2.11
N SER A 4 24.21 -2.44 2.87
CA SER A 4 23.54 -2.61 4.16
C SER A 4 22.11 -3.12 3.93
N GLN A 5 21.86 -4.38 4.24
CA GLN A 5 20.50 -4.94 4.29
C GLN A 5 19.90 -4.64 5.67
N LEU A 6 19.31 -3.45 5.81
CA LEU A 6 18.69 -3.00 7.05
C LEU A 6 17.19 -3.35 7.07
N PRO A 7 16.74 -4.28 7.94
CA PRO A 7 15.33 -4.56 8.06
C PRO A 7 14.63 -3.34 8.68
N LEU A 8 13.48 -2.99 8.15
CA LEU A 8 12.62 -1.95 8.71
C LEU A 8 11.16 -2.40 8.71
N GLN A 9 10.38 -1.75 9.55
CA GLN A 9 8.93 -1.87 9.52
C GLN A 9 8.33 -0.49 9.65
N LEU A 10 7.69 -0.01 8.59
CA LEU A 10 6.94 1.22 8.62
C LEU A 10 5.52 0.90 9.11
N THR A 11 5.20 1.36 10.31
CA THR A 11 3.84 1.33 10.85
C THR A 11 3.34 2.76 11.06
N GLY A 12 2.04 2.96 10.89
CA GLY A 12 1.45 4.26 11.13
C GLY A 12 -0.02 4.33 10.78
N GLU A 13 -0.67 5.34 11.32
CA GLU A 13 -2.05 5.68 11.05
C GLU A 13 -2.10 7.14 10.58
N ALA A 14 -2.73 7.39 9.45
CA ALA A 14 -2.89 8.74 8.91
C ALA A 14 -4.37 9.00 8.66
N LYS A 15 -4.89 10.11 9.18
CA LYS A 15 -6.26 10.56 8.93
C LYS A 15 -6.23 11.77 8.00
N GLN A 16 -6.85 11.66 6.84
CA GLN A 16 -6.99 12.72 5.86
C GLN A 16 -8.47 12.87 5.49
N ALA A 17 -9.09 13.96 5.94
CA ALA A 17 -10.54 14.17 5.82
C ALA A 17 -11.33 12.95 6.33
N ASP A 18 -12.12 12.33 5.45
CA ASP A 18 -12.95 11.15 5.73
C ASP A 18 -12.23 9.81 5.46
N LEU A 19 -10.94 9.85 5.10
CA LEU A 19 -10.10 8.67 4.86
C LEU A 19 -9.14 8.44 6.02
N ILE A 20 -9.05 7.20 6.49
CA ILE A 20 -8.06 6.73 7.45
C ILE A 20 -7.20 5.68 6.77
N LEU A 21 -5.88 5.86 6.81
CA LEU A 21 -4.89 4.91 6.31
C LEU A 21 -4.19 4.23 7.48
N TYR A 22 -4.02 2.92 7.37
CA TYR A 22 -3.29 2.07 8.31
C TYR A 22 -2.15 1.39 7.55
N ALA A 23 -0.93 1.69 7.90
CA ALA A 23 0.26 1.11 7.30
C ALA A 23 0.85 0.03 8.21
N ARG A 24 1.13 -1.15 7.65
CA ARG A 24 2.05 -2.14 8.22
C ARG A 24 2.91 -2.68 7.09
N LEU A 25 4.09 -2.07 6.92
CA LEU A 25 4.93 -2.28 5.76
C LEU A 25 6.32 -2.76 6.21
N PRO A 26 6.50 -4.06 6.53
CA PRO A 26 7.83 -4.66 6.60
C PRO A 26 8.56 -4.48 5.27
N ALA A 27 9.81 -4.08 5.34
CA ALA A 27 10.64 -3.86 4.17
C ALA A 27 12.13 -4.04 4.49
N GLN A 28 12.90 -4.28 3.43
CA GLN A 28 14.34 -4.31 3.45
C GLN A 28 14.86 -3.03 2.81
N LEU A 29 15.56 -2.19 3.57
CA LEU A 29 16.34 -1.08 3.02
C LEU A 29 17.70 -1.64 2.59
N SER A 30 18.15 -1.28 1.39
CA SER A 30 19.42 -1.72 0.80
C SER A 30 19.98 -0.66 -0.13
N GLY A 31 21.22 -0.84 -0.60
CA GLY A 31 21.90 0.13 -1.47
C GLY A 31 22.70 1.17 -0.68
N SER A 32 23.18 2.20 -1.38
CA SER A 32 24.00 3.26 -0.79
C SER A 32 23.10 4.34 -0.17
N LEU A 33 23.61 5.13 0.80
CA LEU A 33 22.84 6.23 1.37
C LEU A 33 22.40 7.28 0.33
N THR A 34 23.19 7.43 -0.73
CA THR A 34 22.90 8.31 -1.88
C THR A 34 22.01 7.66 -2.93
N ASP A 35 21.79 6.34 -2.86
CA ASP A 35 20.91 5.59 -3.74
C ASP A 35 20.28 4.38 -3.02
N PRO A 36 19.33 4.65 -2.09
CA PRO A 36 18.68 3.60 -1.35
C PRO A 36 17.56 2.94 -2.18
N THR A 37 17.38 1.64 -1.96
CA THR A 37 16.25 0.86 -2.43
C THR A 37 15.50 0.31 -1.23
N LEU A 38 14.19 0.52 -1.23
CA LEU A 38 13.26 0.00 -0.23
C LEU A 38 12.44 -1.12 -0.85
N ALA A 39 12.67 -2.37 -0.46
CA ALA A 39 11.93 -3.53 -0.96
C ALA A 39 10.91 -4.02 0.07
N PHE A 40 9.61 -3.97 -0.25
CA PHE A 40 8.57 -4.43 0.64
C PHE A 40 8.51 -5.96 0.73
N GLU A 41 8.43 -6.46 1.95
CA GLU A 41 8.42 -7.89 2.24
C GLU A 41 7.00 -8.47 2.28
N PRO A 42 6.85 -9.81 2.23
CA PRO A 42 5.58 -10.46 2.47
C PRO A 42 4.93 -9.98 3.79
N GLY A 43 3.66 -9.57 3.71
CA GLY A 43 2.94 -8.96 4.83
C GLY A 43 2.92 -7.44 4.81
N ALA A 44 3.61 -6.79 3.86
CA ALA A 44 3.42 -5.37 3.55
C ALA A 44 1.99 -5.11 3.05
N LEU A 45 1.20 -4.48 3.91
CA LEU A 45 -0.18 -4.12 3.66
C LEU A 45 -0.43 -2.68 4.10
N LEU A 46 -0.88 -1.87 3.16
CA LEU A 46 -1.54 -0.60 3.44
C LEU A 46 -3.04 -0.85 3.37
N ARG A 47 -3.79 -0.40 4.38
CA ARG A 47 -5.26 -0.42 4.39
C ARG A 47 -5.76 1.01 4.40
N SER A 48 -6.81 1.29 3.67
CA SER A 48 -7.50 2.57 3.75
C SER A 48 -8.99 2.36 3.93
N LYS A 49 -9.60 3.13 4.82
CA LYS A 49 -11.02 3.06 5.17
C LYS A 49 -11.60 4.46 5.12
N GLY A 50 -12.84 4.61 4.68
CA GLY A 50 -13.47 5.92 4.64
C GLY A 50 -14.65 5.96 3.68
N ARG A 51 -15.33 7.10 3.62
CA ARG A 51 -16.42 7.32 2.65
C ARG A 51 -15.89 8.18 1.51
N VAL A 52 -15.85 7.64 0.29
CA VAL A 52 -15.28 8.36 -0.88
C VAL A 52 -16.36 9.12 -1.65
N ILE A 53 -17.60 8.63 -1.68
CA ILE A 53 -18.78 9.34 -2.21
C ILE A 53 -20.01 9.06 -1.33
N ASP A 54 -20.96 9.99 -1.30
CA ASP A 54 -22.14 9.95 -0.40
C ASP A 54 -23.01 8.68 -0.60
N SER A 55 -22.98 8.10 -1.80
CA SER A 55 -23.67 6.86 -2.10
C SER A 55 -22.88 5.61 -1.69
N LEU A 56 -21.53 5.60 -1.81
CA LEU A 56 -20.66 4.43 -1.67
C LEU A 56 -19.91 4.38 -0.33
N ASP A 57 -20.35 3.48 0.56
CA ASP A 57 -19.62 3.17 1.79
C ASP A 57 -18.46 2.22 1.46
N ILE A 58 -17.22 2.70 1.59
CA ILE A 58 -16.03 1.88 1.41
C ILE A 58 -15.64 1.32 2.77
N ASP A 59 -16.03 0.06 3.00
CA ASP A 59 -15.60 -0.71 4.16
C ASP A 59 -14.08 -0.73 4.30
N GLU A 60 -13.41 -1.03 3.17
CA GLU A 60 -11.97 -1.18 3.14
C GLU A 60 -11.37 -1.26 1.72
N ILE A 61 -10.23 -0.59 1.55
CA ILE A 61 -9.29 -0.85 0.46
C ILE A 61 -8.02 -1.48 1.03
N ARG A 62 -7.59 -2.60 0.45
CA ARG A 62 -6.35 -3.31 0.78
C ARG A 62 -5.35 -3.17 -0.35
N TRP A 63 -4.16 -2.68 -0.03
CA TRP A 63 -3.05 -2.50 -0.94
C TRP A 63 -1.92 -3.44 -0.52
N PRO A 64 -1.89 -4.70 -0.99
CA PRO A 64 -0.76 -5.59 -0.74
C PRO A 64 0.44 -5.12 -1.57
N LEU A 65 1.55 -4.85 -0.89
CA LEU A 65 2.75 -4.27 -1.51
C LEU A 65 3.93 -5.27 -1.54
N ALA A 66 3.69 -6.54 -1.22
CA ALA A 66 4.74 -7.54 -1.21
C ALA A 66 5.45 -7.62 -2.58
N GLY A 67 6.77 -7.48 -2.57
CA GLY A 67 7.59 -7.49 -3.79
C GLY A 67 7.69 -6.15 -4.53
N VAL A 68 6.97 -5.11 -4.08
CA VAL A 68 7.14 -3.74 -4.61
C VAL A 68 8.44 -3.15 -4.09
N LYS A 69 9.18 -2.49 -4.97
CA LYS A 69 10.41 -1.77 -4.64
C LYS A 69 10.22 -0.28 -4.89
N VAL A 70 10.63 0.53 -3.92
CA VAL A 70 10.67 1.98 -4.06
C VAL A 70 12.13 2.39 -4.13
N THR A 71 12.47 3.11 -5.19
CA THR A 71 13.78 3.71 -5.40
C THR A 71 13.60 5.22 -5.54
N GLN A 72 14.70 5.96 -5.61
CA GLN A 72 14.64 7.38 -5.94
C GLN A 72 14.08 7.66 -7.34
N ARG A 73 14.09 6.66 -8.24
CA ARG A 73 13.67 6.81 -9.63
C ARG A 73 12.18 6.53 -9.83
N GLY A 74 11.55 5.83 -8.89
CA GLY A 74 10.17 5.40 -9.03
C GLY A 74 9.85 4.16 -8.20
N VAL A 75 8.72 3.54 -8.56
CA VAL A 75 8.18 2.35 -7.92
C VAL A 75 8.20 1.22 -8.94
N ASP A 76 8.90 0.14 -8.62
CA ASP A 76 9.02 -1.05 -9.45
C ASP A 76 8.20 -2.19 -8.83
N GLY A 77 7.49 -2.94 -9.67
CA GLY A 77 6.75 -4.14 -9.27
C GLY A 77 5.23 -4.05 -9.40
N ARG A 78 4.57 -5.12 -8.97
CA ARG A 78 3.11 -5.29 -9.11
C ARG A 78 2.36 -4.51 -8.05
N LEU A 79 1.55 -3.56 -8.47
CA LEU A 79 0.69 -2.76 -7.61
C LEU A 79 -0.73 -3.32 -7.67
N GLN A 80 -1.22 -3.79 -6.54
CA GLN A 80 -2.57 -4.32 -6.44
C GLN A 80 -3.39 -3.50 -5.45
N ALA A 81 -4.69 -3.40 -5.72
CA ALA A 81 -5.65 -2.84 -4.79
C ALA A 81 -6.92 -3.68 -4.81
N ILE A 82 -7.43 -3.99 -3.62
CA ILE A 82 -8.66 -4.75 -3.43
C ILE A 82 -9.60 -3.83 -2.66
N LEU A 83 -10.56 -3.25 -3.36
CA LEU A 83 -11.61 -2.40 -2.81
C LEU A 83 -12.81 -3.28 -2.47
N GLN A 84 -13.24 -3.23 -1.21
CA GLN A 84 -14.52 -3.78 -0.75
C GLN A 84 -15.42 -2.61 -0.38
N ALA A 85 -16.60 -2.57 -0.99
CA ALA A 85 -17.59 -1.54 -0.74
C ALA A 85 -18.98 -2.15 -0.71
N HIS A 86 -19.89 -1.49 0.00
CA HIS A 86 -21.27 -1.91 0.17
C HIS A 86 -22.21 -0.79 -0.26
N GLU A 87 -23.19 -1.11 -1.10
CA GLU A 87 -24.32 -0.24 -1.43
C GLU A 87 -25.63 -0.83 -0.94
N ASN A 88 -26.48 0.01 -0.33
CA ASN A 88 -27.76 -0.43 0.22
C ASN A 88 -28.71 -1.05 -0.82
N GLU A 89 -28.63 -0.60 -2.08
CA GLU A 89 -29.53 -1.05 -3.16
C GLU A 89 -28.89 -2.13 -4.06
N LEU A 90 -27.56 -2.14 -4.16
CA LEU A 90 -26.83 -2.97 -5.13
C LEU A 90 -26.10 -4.16 -4.46
N GLY A 91 -25.94 -4.17 -3.12
CA GLY A 91 -25.26 -5.23 -2.36
C GLY A 91 -23.77 -4.97 -2.11
N ASP A 92 -23.01 -6.03 -1.80
CA ASP A 92 -21.55 -5.96 -1.58
C ASP A 92 -20.79 -6.14 -2.90
N PHE A 93 -19.75 -5.33 -3.14
CA PHE A 93 -18.85 -5.45 -4.29
C PHE A 93 -17.40 -5.54 -3.88
N VAL A 94 -16.65 -6.32 -4.65
CA VAL A 94 -15.19 -6.38 -4.55
C VAL A 94 -14.60 -6.02 -5.90
N LEU A 95 -13.85 -4.92 -5.93
CA LEU A 95 -13.10 -4.48 -7.11
C LEU A 95 -11.62 -4.82 -6.91
N HIS A 96 -11.08 -5.60 -7.85
CA HIS A 96 -9.66 -5.92 -7.92
C HIS A 96 -9.02 -5.05 -8.99
N MET A 97 -8.07 -4.21 -8.58
CA MET A 97 -7.24 -3.42 -9.48
C MET A 97 -5.83 -3.99 -9.47
N ASP A 98 -5.24 -4.07 -10.66
CA ASP A 98 -3.90 -4.60 -10.88
C ASP A 98 -3.16 -3.66 -11.83
N GLY A 99 -1.94 -3.31 -11.46
CA GLY A 99 -1.06 -2.46 -12.25
C GLY A 99 0.41 -2.86 -12.07
N ALA A 100 1.26 -2.28 -12.89
CA ALA A 100 2.70 -2.40 -12.79
C ALA A 100 3.31 -0.99 -12.67
N GLY A 101 4.25 -0.82 -11.75
CA GLY A 101 5.13 0.33 -11.72
C GLY A 101 6.35 0.09 -12.60
N GLU A 102 6.80 1.15 -13.29
CA GLU A 102 7.99 1.19 -14.14
C GLU A 102 8.99 2.24 -13.64
#